data_AF-A0A140HPV5-F1
#
_entry.id   AF-A0A140HPV5-F1
#
_cell.length_a   1.000
_cell.length_b   1.000
_cell.length_c   1.000
_cell.angle_alpha   90.00
_cell.angle_beta   90.00
_cell.angle_gamma   90.00
#
_symmetry.space_group_name_H-M   'P 1'
#
loop_
_entity.id
_entity.type
_entity.pdbx_description
1 polymer ?
#
loop_
_entity_poly.entity_id
_entity_poly.type
_entity_poly.pdbx_seq_one_letter_code
_entity_poly.pdbx_strand_id
1 'polypeptide(L)'
;MLLCFLPATGRVTTKVDVYAFGVVLMELITGRKALDDTVPDERSHLVTWFRRVLINKENIPKAIDQILNPDEETMGSIYTVAELAGHCTAREPYQRPDMGHAVNVLVPLVEQWKPTSHDEEEEDGSGGDLHMSLPQALRRWQANEGTSSIFNDISISQTQSSISSKPAGFADSFDSTDCR
;
A
#
# COMPACT_ATOMS: atom_id res chain seq x y z
N MET A 1 0.44 8.90 -0.28
CA MET A 1 1.61 8.78 0.61
C MET A 1 2.93 8.66 -0.17
N LEU A 2 3.04 7.81 -1.21
CA LEU A 2 4.26 7.68 -2.03
C LEU A 2 4.65 8.93 -2.86
N LEU A 3 3.70 9.80 -3.23
CA LEU A 3 3.96 10.97 -4.07
C LEU A 3 4.89 12.02 -3.43
N CYS A 4 5.00 12.07 -2.10
CA CYS A 4 5.88 13.02 -1.40
C CYS A 4 7.37 12.62 -1.43
N PHE A 5 7.71 11.39 -1.83
CA PHE A 5 9.08 10.88 -1.84
C PHE A 5 9.69 10.76 -3.24
N LEU A 6 8.93 11.13 -4.29
CA LEU A 6 9.48 11.25 -5.63
C LEU A 6 10.49 12.42 -5.67
N PRO A 7 11.69 12.22 -6.23
CA PRO A 7 12.65 13.31 -6.37
C PRO A 7 12.01 14.45 -7.17
N ALA A 8 12.33 15.70 -6.81
CA ALA A 8 11.80 16.93 -7.44
C ALA A 8 11.96 16.97 -8.97
N THR A 9 12.82 16.11 -9.53
CA THR A 9 13.03 15.92 -10.97
C THR A 9 11.94 15.09 -11.68
N GLY A 10 10.98 14.51 -10.96
CA GLY A 10 9.89 13.70 -11.54
C GLY A 10 10.33 12.40 -12.21
N ARG A 11 11.58 11.98 -12.02
CA ARG A 11 12.15 10.77 -12.63
C ARG A 11 11.85 9.56 -11.75
N VAL A 12 10.97 8.69 -12.25
CA VAL A 12 10.72 7.37 -11.66
C VAL A 12 11.93 6.49 -11.94
N THR A 13 12.53 5.93 -10.89
CA THR A 13 13.64 4.99 -10.98
C THR A 13 13.40 3.85 -9.99
N THR A 14 13.97 2.68 -10.26
CA THR A 14 13.89 1.52 -9.34
C THR A 14 14.38 1.85 -7.92
N LYS A 15 15.31 2.81 -7.78
CA LYS A 15 15.80 3.26 -6.47
C LYS A 15 14.80 4.11 -5.67
N VAL A 16 13.80 4.69 -6.33
CA VAL A 16 12.66 5.35 -5.63
C VAL A 16 11.76 4.28 -5.02
N ASP A 17 11.52 3.18 -5.74
CA ASP A 17 10.74 2.05 -5.22
C ASP A 17 11.43 1.40 -4.02
N VAL A 18 12.77 1.20 -4.09
CA VAL A 18 13.57 0.72 -2.95
C VAL A 18 13.42 1.64 -1.74
N TYR A 19 13.45 2.95 -1.94
CA TYR A 19 13.29 3.90 -0.84
C TYR A 19 11.91 3.79 -0.21
N ALA A 20 10.86 3.79 -1.03
CA ALA A 20 9.50 3.66 -0.54
C ALA A 20 9.27 2.32 0.18
N PHE A 21 9.85 1.24 -0.33
CA PHE A 21 9.86 -0.06 0.34
C PHE A 21 10.51 0.04 1.73
N GLY A 22 11.67 0.68 1.84
CA GLY A 22 12.32 0.93 3.14
C GLY A 22 11.47 1.74 4.11
N VAL A 23 10.70 2.74 3.62
CA VAL A 23 9.75 3.49 4.45
C VAL A 23 8.65 2.57 4.98
N VAL A 24 8.06 1.73 4.11
CA VAL A 24 7.03 0.76 4.51
C VAL A 24 7.57 -0.20 5.57
N LEU A 25 8.81 -0.69 5.44
CA LEU A 25 9.43 -1.53 6.47
C LEU A 25 9.52 -0.80 7.83
N MET A 26 9.84 0.50 7.84
CA MET A 26 9.85 1.30 9.08
C MET A 26 8.45 1.47 9.66
N GLU A 27 7.42 1.68 8.81
CA GLU A 27 6.02 1.77 9.25
C GLU A 27 5.57 0.46 9.90
N LEU A 28 5.94 -0.69 9.29
CA LEU A 28 5.61 -2.02 9.83
C LEU A 28 6.27 -2.29 11.17
N ILE A 29 7.54 -1.93 11.36
CA ILE A 29 8.25 -2.15 12.63
C ILE A 29 7.66 -1.27 13.74
N THR A 30 7.28 -0.03 13.42
CA THR A 30 6.95 0.99 14.42
C THR A 30 5.45 1.16 14.65
N GLY A 31 4.60 0.67 13.74
CA GLY A 31 3.15 0.91 13.76
C GLY A 31 2.77 2.37 13.47
N ARG A 32 3.73 3.22 13.07
CA ARG A 32 3.54 4.66 12.86
C ARG A 32 3.44 4.99 11.38
N LYS A 33 2.67 6.03 11.03
CA LYS A 33 2.61 6.55 9.66
C LYS A 33 3.90 7.28 9.28
N ALA A 34 4.33 7.15 8.03
CA ALA A 34 5.54 7.79 7.50
C ALA A 34 5.53 9.31 7.60
N LEU A 35 4.34 9.89 7.43
CA LEU A 35 4.04 11.29 7.65
C LEU A 35 2.87 11.38 8.64
N ASP A 36 3.15 11.98 9.79
CA ASP A 36 2.15 12.25 10.81
C ASP A 36 2.03 13.76 11.01
N ASP A 37 1.00 14.34 10.38
CA ASP A 37 0.72 15.78 10.42
C ASP A 37 0.16 16.25 11.78
N THR A 38 -0.13 15.32 12.69
CA THR A 38 -0.66 15.63 14.02
C THR A 38 0.43 15.90 15.07
N VAL A 39 1.71 15.65 14.74
CA VAL A 39 2.84 15.77 15.66
C VAL A 39 3.79 16.89 15.21
N PRO A 40 4.07 17.89 16.04
CA PRO A 40 4.93 19.01 15.64
C PRO A 40 6.42 18.62 15.58
N ASP A 41 7.06 19.15 14.54
CA ASP A 41 8.44 19.66 14.48
C ASP A 41 9.61 18.71 14.15
N GLU A 42 9.63 17.43 14.57
CA GLU A 42 10.77 16.55 14.22
C GLU A 42 10.47 15.04 14.14
N ARG A 43 9.32 14.63 14.66
CA ARG A 43 8.84 13.23 14.63
C ARG A 43 7.83 12.97 13.52
N SER A 44 7.44 14.03 12.80
CA SER A 44 6.55 13.99 11.64
C SER A 44 7.15 13.18 10.49
N HIS A 45 8.49 13.18 10.35
CA HIS A 45 9.22 12.40 9.36
C HIS A 45 9.77 11.11 9.98
N LEU A 46 9.07 10.01 9.75
CA LEU A 46 9.43 8.69 10.30
C LEU A 46 10.88 8.31 9.97
N VAL A 47 11.33 8.53 8.73
CA VAL A 47 12.69 8.16 8.28
C VAL A 47 13.77 8.88 9.06
N THR A 48 13.63 10.18 9.29
CA THR A 48 14.61 10.99 10.02
C THR A 48 14.69 10.55 11.49
N TRP A 49 13.54 10.27 12.09
CA TRP A 49 13.48 9.76 13.47
C TRP A 49 14.06 8.34 13.58
N PHE A 50 13.66 7.42 12.70
CA PHE A 50 14.08 6.02 12.74
C PHE A 50 15.59 5.87 12.51
N ARG A 51 16.19 6.73 11.67
CA ARG A 51 17.65 6.80 11.53
C ARG A 51 18.37 7.10 12.85
N ARG A 52 17.83 8.00 13.68
CA ARG A 52 18.39 8.28 15.01
C ARG A 52 18.30 7.06 15.92
N VAL A 53 17.21 6.29 15.80
CA VAL A 53 17.05 5.01 16.51
C VAL A 53 18.09 4.00 16.05
N LEU A 54 18.35 3.88 14.75
CA LEU A 54 19.33 2.93 14.20
C LEU A 54 20.78 3.18 14.63
N ILE A 55 21.16 4.42 14.95
CA ILE A 55 22.51 4.75 15.46
C ILE A 55 22.76 4.05 16.81
N ASN A 56 21.73 3.96 17.64
CA ASN A 56 21.78 3.33 18.95
C ASN A 56 20.84 2.12 18.97
N LYS A 57 21.35 0.93 18.60
CA LYS A 57 20.55 -0.31 18.51
C LYS A 57 19.74 -0.62 19.78
N GLU A 58 20.21 -0.20 20.95
CA GLU A 58 19.49 -0.27 22.24
C GLU A 58 18.13 0.46 22.28
N ASN A 59 17.88 1.38 21.34
CA ASN A 59 16.61 2.10 21.22
C ASN A 59 15.62 1.42 20.28
N ILE A 60 16.04 0.42 19.50
CA ILE A 60 15.15 -0.34 18.60
C ILE A 60 14.01 -1.00 19.39
N PRO A 61 14.24 -1.69 20.53
CA PRO A 61 13.16 -2.26 21.34
C PRO A 61 12.09 -1.25 21.77
N LYS A 62 12.50 0.01 22.01
CA LYS A 62 11.59 1.10 22.42
C LYS A 62 10.83 1.73 21.26
N ALA A 63 11.29 1.49 20.03
CA ALA A 63 10.74 2.03 18.80
C ALA A 63 9.75 1.07 18.12
N ILE A 64 9.76 -0.20 18.50
CA ILE A 64 8.86 -1.23 17.97
C ILE A 64 7.42 -0.98 18.45
N ASP A 65 6.46 -1.32 17.60
CA ASP A 65 5.04 -1.31 17.97
C ASP A 65 4.79 -2.21 19.18
N GLN A 66 4.15 -1.66 20.21
CA GLN A 66 3.82 -2.38 21.44
C GLN A 66 2.90 -3.58 21.18
N ILE A 67 2.12 -3.56 20.09
CA ILE A 67 1.25 -4.66 19.68
C ILE A 67 2.06 -5.89 19.25
N LEU A 68 3.29 -5.71 18.73
CA LEU A 68 4.08 -6.81 18.20
C LEU A 68 4.60 -7.76 19.29
N ASN A 69 4.79 -7.26 20.52
CA ASN A 69 5.31 -8.00 21.69
C ASN A 69 6.30 -9.14 21.33
N PRO A 70 7.44 -8.83 20.69
CA PRO A 70 8.33 -9.83 20.12
C PRO A 70 9.09 -10.61 21.19
N ASP A 71 9.26 -11.92 20.96
CA ASP A 71 10.20 -12.76 21.71
C ASP A 71 11.66 -12.48 21.29
N GLU A 72 12.64 -13.08 21.99
CA GLU A 72 14.06 -12.85 21.68
C GLU A 72 14.45 -13.29 20.26
N GLU A 73 13.81 -14.34 19.74
CA GLU A 73 14.04 -14.85 18.38
C GLU A 73 13.53 -13.85 17.33
N THR A 74 12.30 -13.37 17.49
CA THR A 74 11.69 -12.35 16.61
C THR A 74 12.44 -11.03 16.68
N MET A 75 12.99 -10.67 17.85
CA MET A 75 13.84 -9.48 17.98
C MET A 75 15.04 -9.52 17.04
N GLY A 76 15.69 -10.68 16.88
CA GLY A 76 16.80 -10.86 15.92
C GLY A 76 16.38 -10.56 14.47
N SER A 77 15.20 -11.05 14.07
CA SER A 77 14.60 -10.76 12.77
C SER A 77 14.29 -9.27 12.62
N ILE A 78 13.72 -8.63 13.64
CA ILE A 78 13.42 -7.19 13.63
C ILE A 78 14.68 -6.35 13.45
N TYR A 79 15.78 -6.67 14.14
CA TYR A 79 17.06 -5.97 13.94
C TYR A 79 17.53 -6.06 12.49
N THR A 80 17.41 -7.23 11.88
CA THR A 80 17.79 -7.46 10.47
C THR A 80 16.94 -6.62 9.53
N VAL A 81 15.61 -6.60 9.71
CA VAL A 81 14.69 -5.79 8.91
C VAL A 81 14.94 -4.30 9.11
N ALA A 82 15.21 -3.86 10.35
CA ALA A 82 15.50 -2.48 10.69
C ALA A 82 16.78 -1.97 9.99
N GLU A 83 17.82 -2.78 9.96
CA GLU A 83 19.07 -2.48 9.26
C GLU A 83 18.86 -2.39 7.75
N LEU A 84 18.13 -3.35 7.16
CA LEU A 84 17.74 -3.32 5.76
C LEU A 84 16.95 -2.05 5.41
N ALA A 85 15.97 -1.68 6.23
CA ALA A 85 15.17 -0.47 6.05
C ALA A 85 16.05 0.80 6.07
N GLY A 86 17.06 0.84 6.95
CA GLY A 86 18.06 1.91 7.01
C GLY A 86 18.84 2.06 5.69
N HIS A 87 19.29 0.95 5.11
CA HIS A 87 19.98 0.95 3.81
C HIS A 87 19.06 1.32 2.64
N CYS A 88 17.83 0.78 2.60
CA CYS A 88 16.83 1.09 1.58
C CYS A 88 16.48 2.58 1.54
N THR A 89 16.44 3.23 2.71
CA THR A 89 16.13 4.66 2.81
C THR A 89 17.34 5.59 2.68
N ALA A 90 18.53 5.09 2.30
CA ALA A 90 19.76 5.88 2.11
C ALA A 90 19.51 7.18 1.32
N ARG A 91 20.12 8.28 1.77
CA ARG A 91 19.93 9.61 1.16
C ARG A 91 20.31 9.56 -0.32
N GLU A 92 21.47 8.99 -0.61
CA GLU A 92 21.96 8.82 -1.96
C GLU A 92 21.43 7.53 -2.63
N PRO A 93 20.82 7.59 -3.84
CA PRO A 93 20.24 6.42 -4.50
C PRO A 93 21.21 5.27 -4.79
N TYR A 94 22.50 5.57 -4.97
CA TYR A 94 23.53 4.55 -5.25
C TYR A 94 23.92 3.76 -3.99
N GLN A 95 23.67 4.29 -2.79
CA GLN A 95 23.89 3.57 -1.53
C GLN A 95 22.74 2.63 -1.17
N ARG A 96 21.59 2.79 -1.83
CA ARG A 96 20.45 1.90 -1.64
C ARG A 96 20.75 0.55 -2.29
N PRO A 97 20.43 -0.58 -1.64
CA PRO A 97 20.59 -1.89 -2.24
C PRO A 97 19.66 -2.05 -3.47
N ASP A 98 19.92 -3.08 -4.27
CA ASP A 98 18.96 -3.49 -5.28
C ASP A 98 17.81 -4.27 -4.64
N MET A 99 16.62 -4.23 -5.25
CA MET A 99 15.45 -4.94 -4.71
C MET A 99 15.69 -6.44 -4.54
N GLY A 100 16.48 -7.07 -5.42
CA GLY A 100 16.85 -8.48 -5.29
C GLY A 100 17.67 -8.74 -4.01
N HIS A 101 18.55 -7.82 -3.62
CA HIS A 101 19.30 -7.93 -2.37
C HIS A 101 18.36 -7.78 -1.16
N ALA A 102 17.44 -6.83 -1.20
CA ALA A 102 16.45 -6.65 -0.14
C ALA A 102 15.60 -7.92 0.07
N VAL A 103 15.13 -8.55 -1.01
CA VAL A 103 14.38 -9.81 -0.94
C VAL A 103 15.24 -10.94 -0.37
N ASN A 104 16.49 -11.08 -0.80
CA ASN A 104 17.38 -12.13 -0.29
C ASN A 104 17.63 -12.03 1.22
N VAL A 105 17.64 -10.82 1.78
CA VAL A 105 17.73 -10.60 3.23
C VAL A 105 16.44 -11.02 3.96
N LEU A 106 15.28 -10.80 3.34
CA LEU A 106 13.97 -11.06 3.96
C LEU A 106 13.50 -12.51 3.84
N VAL A 107 13.82 -13.21 2.74
CA VAL A 107 13.43 -14.61 2.50
C VAL A 107 13.68 -15.53 3.69
N PRO A 108 14.88 -15.60 4.29
CA PRO A 108 15.12 -16.52 5.41
C PRO A 108 14.29 -16.19 6.65
N LEU A 109 13.90 -14.92 6.84
CA LEU A 109 13.08 -14.49 7.97
C LEU A 109 11.61 -14.92 7.82
N VAL A 110 11.13 -15.00 6.58
CA VAL A 110 9.75 -15.43 6.28
C VAL A 110 9.59 -16.94 6.43
N GLU A 111 10.59 -17.73 6.04
CA GLU A 111 10.55 -19.19 6.21
C GLU A 111 10.51 -19.62 7.67
N GLN A 112 11.05 -18.78 8.56
CA GLN A 112 11.02 -18.99 10.01
C GLN A 112 9.69 -18.57 10.65
N TRP A 113 8.93 -17.69 9.99
CA TRP A 113 7.69 -17.16 10.54
C TRP A 113 6.57 -18.20 10.52
N LYS A 114 5.98 -18.47 11.70
CA LYS A 114 4.77 -19.25 11.83
C LYS A 114 3.62 -18.33 12.25
N PRO A 115 2.50 -18.27 11.51
CA PRO A 115 1.30 -17.62 12.02
C PRO A 115 0.93 -18.33 13.31
N THR A 116 0.83 -17.59 14.41
CA THR A 116 0.20 -18.07 15.64
C THR A 116 -1.21 -18.51 15.29
N SER A 117 -1.44 -19.82 15.21
CA SER A 117 -2.78 -20.37 15.31
C SER A 117 -3.30 -19.94 16.67
N HIS A 118 -4.25 -19.01 16.67
CA HIS A 118 -5.01 -18.75 17.87
C HIS A 118 -5.79 -20.04 18.13
N ASP A 119 -5.36 -20.80 19.14
CA ASP A 119 -6.15 -21.92 19.64
C ASP A 119 -7.47 -21.31 20.11
N GLU A 120 -8.53 -21.60 19.37
CA GLU A 120 -9.90 -21.31 19.77
C GLU A 120 -10.15 -22.08 21.06
N GLU A 121 -10.05 -21.40 22.20
CA GLU A 121 -10.64 -21.87 23.44
C GLU A 121 -12.16 -21.93 23.20
N GLU A 122 -12.67 -23.15 23.03
CA GLU A 122 -14.10 -23.42 23.06
C GLU A 122 -14.64 -23.03 24.44
N GLU A 123 -15.51 -22.01 24.49
CA GLU A 123 -16.56 -21.94 25.50
C GLU A 123 -17.83 -21.30 24.93
N ASP A 124 -18.80 -22.18 24.65
CA ASP A 124 -20.25 -22.04 24.85
C ASP A 124 -20.97 -20.74 24.43
N GLY A 125 -21.83 -20.85 23.40
CA GLY A 125 -23.13 -20.17 23.45
C GLY A 125 -23.53 -19.38 22.20
N SER A 126 -24.12 -20.07 21.22
CA SER A 126 -25.07 -19.56 20.19
C SER A 126 -24.85 -18.15 19.60
N GLY A 127 -24.35 -18.10 18.37
CA GLY A 127 -24.46 -16.92 17.50
C GLY A 127 -23.75 -17.09 16.16
N GLY A 128 -24.28 -17.91 15.26
CA GLY A 128 -23.70 -18.14 13.94
C GLY A 128 -23.80 -16.94 12.99
N ASP A 129 -22.70 -16.58 12.32
CA ASP A 129 -22.57 -16.49 10.84
C ASP A 129 -21.15 -16.02 10.43
N LEU A 130 -20.08 -16.64 10.97
CA LEU A 130 -18.70 -16.36 10.55
C LEU A 130 -17.97 -17.57 9.95
N HIS A 131 -18.72 -18.49 9.34
CA HIS A 131 -18.11 -19.56 8.56
C HIS A 131 -18.80 -19.69 7.20
N MET A 132 -18.63 -18.67 6.36
CA MET A 132 -18.86 -18.82 4.94
C MET A 132 -17.52 -19.15 4.28
N SER A 133 -17.42 -20.34 3.69
CA SER A 133 -16.28 -20.67 2.84
C SER A 133 -16.17 -19.63 1.73
N LEU A 134 -14.94 -19.29 1.31
CA LEU A 134 -14.68 -18.30 0.24
C LEU A 134 -15.60 -18.49 -0.99
N PRO A 135 -15.88 -19.72 -1.46
CA PRO A 135 -16.81 -19.95 -2.57
C PRO A 135 -18.26 -19.53 -2.28
N GLN A 136 -18.71 -19.63 -1.04
CA GLN A 136 -20.06 -19.23 -0.66
C GLN A 136 -20.17 -17.71 -0.46
N ALA A 137 -19.14 -17.07 0.09
CA ALA A 137 -19.07 -15.62 0.19
C ALA A 137 -19.13 -14.97 -1.21
N LEU A 138 -18.41 -15.54 -2.18
CA LEU A 138 -18.41 -15.07 -3.58
C LEU A 138 -19.80 -15.18 -4.23
N ARG A 139 -20.52 -16.29 -4.01
CA ARG A 139 -21.89 -16.45 -4.53
C ARG A 139 -22.86 -15.45 -3.91
N ARG A 140 -22.73 -15.15 -2.63
CA ARG A 140 -23.57 -14.17 -1.93
C ARG A 140 -23.35 -12.75 -2.45
N TRP A 141 -22.11 -12.42 -2.84
CA TRP A 141 -21.79 -11.18 -3.51
C TRP A 141 -22.44 -11.09 -4.90
N GLN A 142 -22.27 -12.13 -5.73
CA GLN A 142 -22.90 -12.16 -7.06
C GLN A 142 -24.44 -12.13 -7.01
N ALA A 143 -25.05 -12.71 -5.97
CA ALA A 143 -26.49 -12.66 -5.77
C ALA A 143 -26.99 -11.26 -5.35
N ASN A 144 -26.14 -10.41 -4.78
CA ASN A 144 -26.51 -9.06 -4.36
C ASN A 144 -26.33 -8.00 -5.47
N GLU A 145 -25.64 -8.31 -6.56
CA GLU A 145 -25.62 -7.48 -7.78
C GLU A 145 -26.91 -7.63 -8.61
N GLY A 146 -27.85 -8.47 -8.18
CA GLY A 146 -29.12 -8.73 -8.86
C GLY A 146 -30.34 -7.97 -8.31
N THR A 147 -30.17 -6.88 -7.56
CA THR A 147 -31.32 -6.11 -7.02
C THR A 147 -31.11 -4.60 -7.03
N SER A 148 -30.96 -4.04 -8.22
CA SER A 148 -31.51 -2.72 -8.52
C SER A 148 -32.06 -2.70 -9.94
N SER A 149 -33.25 -3.27 -10.11
CA SER A 149 -34.11 -2.83 -11.20
C SER A 149 -34.57 -1.41 -10.87
N ILE A 150 -34.12 -0.46 -11.66
CA ILE A 150 -34.86 0.63 -12.30
C ILE A 150 -33.77 1.59 -12.77
N PHE A 151 -33.34 1.44 -14.02
CA PHE A 151 -33.25 2.54 -14.99
C PHE A 151 -33.05 1.94 -16.39
N ASN A 152 -34.10 2.10 -17.19
CA ASN A 152 -34.18 1.99 -18.65
C ASN A 152 -33.81 0.68 -19.34
N ASP A 153 -34.85 -0.12 -19.55
CA ASP A 153 -35.06 -0.88 -20.77
C ASP A 153 -35.17 0.10 -21.98
N ILE A 154 -34.11 0.18 -22.79
CA ILE A 154 -34.25 0.50 -24.22
C ILE A 154 -33.66 -0.71 -24.96
N SER A 155 -34.55 -1.64 -25.27
CA SER A 155 -34.46 -2.62 -26.34
C SER A 155 -33.68 -2.06 -27.55
N ILE A 156 -32.48 -2.61 -27.80
CA ILE A 156 -31.86 -2.57 -29.13
C ILE A 156 -32.53 -3.67 -29.94
N SER A 157 -33.69 -3.35 -30.51
CA SER A 157 -34.15 -4.01 -31.71
C SER A 157 -33.34 -3.46 -32.89
N GLN A 158 -32.58 -4.33 -33.54
CA GLN A 158 -32.09 -4.08 -34.89
C GLN A 158 -33.28 -3.85 -35.82
N THR A 159 -33.54 -2.61 -36.21
CA THR A 159 -34.26 -2.30 -37.46
C THR A 159 -33.79 -0.96 -38.05
N GLN A 160 -33.76 -0.92 -39.38
CA GLN A 160 -33.14 0.05 -40.26
C GLN A 160 -33.79 1.46 -40.29
N SER A 161 -33.00 2.44 -40.82
CA SER A 161 -33.40 3.72 -41.45
C SER A 161 -33.98 4.79 -40.51
N SER A 162 -33.73 6.10 -40.58
CA SER A 162 -33.27 7.04 -41.62
C SER A 162 -32.93 8.41 -40.96
N ILE A 163 -32.16 9.25 -41.66
CA ILE A 163 -31.58 10.57 -41.33
C ILE A 163 -32.63 11.64 -40.92
N SER A 164 -32.42 12.52 -39.91
CA SER A 164 -31.98 13.96 -39.96
C SER A 164 -32.42 14.63 -38.63
N SER A 165 -31.81 15.62 -37.96
CA SER A 165 -31.22 16.90 -38.42
C SER A 165 -30.35 17.54 -37.31
N LYS A 166 -29.29 18.23 -37.73
CA LYS A 166 -28.37 19.07 -36.96
C LYS A 166 -29.09 20.17 -36.14
N PRO A 167 -28.73 20.42 -34.86
CA PRO A 167 -29.19 21.60 -34.14
C PRO A 167 -28.47 22.87 -34.63
N ALA A 168 -29.22 23.95 -34.79
CA ALA A 168 -28.74 25.25 -35.21
C ALA A 168 -27.98 25.96 -34.09
N GLY A 169 -26.83 26.55 -34.42
CA GLY A 169 -26.21 27.58 -33.58
C GLY A 169 -24.95 27.18 -32.80
N PHE A 170 -23.97 26.54 -33.45
CA PHE A 170 -22.59 26.64 -32.97
C PHE A 170 -21.70 27.19 -34.09
N ALA A 171 -21.03 28.29 -33.79
CA ALA A 171 -20.17 29.01 -34.71
C ALA A 171 -18.95 28.16 -35.07
N ASP A 172 -18.67 28.10 -36.37
CA ASP A 172 -17.38 27.69 -36.90
C ASP A 172 -16.33 28.78 -36.66
N SER A 173 -15.05 28.39 -36.76
CA SER A 173 -13.84 29.23 -36.89
C SER A 173 -13.03 29.39 -35.59
N PHE A 174 -11.71 29.15 -35.52
CA PHE A 174 -10.66 29.20 -36.54
C PHE A 174 -9.57 28.15 -36.22
N ASP A 175 -9.13 27.38 -37.22
CA ASP A 175 -7.81 26.75 -37.22
C ASP A 175 -6.83 27.74 -37.86
N SER A 176 -5.73 28.01 -37.17
CA SER A 176 -4.66 28.90 -37.62
C SER A 176 -3.35 28.20 -37.38
N THR A 177 -2.71 27.74 -38.45
CA THR A 177 -1.26 27.77 -38.62
C THR A 177 -0.90 27.47 -40.07
N ASP A 178 -0.76 28.52 -40.89
CA ASP A 178 0.18 28.50 -42.02
C ASP A 178 0.74 29.92 -42.19
N CYS A 179 2.03 30.10 -41.89
CA CYS A 179 2.84 31.22 -42.33
C CYS A 179 4.33 30.85 -42.26
N ARG A 180 4.87 30.56 -43.45
CA ARG A 180 6.27 30.66 -43.92
C ARG A 180 7.29 29.60 -43.54
#